data_AF-A0A564UG37-F1
#
_entry.id   AF-A0A564UG37-F1
#
_cell.length_a   1.000
_cell.length_b   1.000
_cell.length_c   1.000
_cell.angle_alpha   90.00
_cell.angle_beta   90.00
_cell.angle_gamma   90.00
#
_symmetry.space_group_name_H-M   'P 1'
#
loop_
_entity.id
_entity.type
_entity.pdbx_description
1 polymer ?
#
loop_
_entity_poly.entity_id
_entity_poly.type
_entity_poly.pdbx_seq_one_letter_code
_entity_poly.pdbx_strand_id
1 'polypeptide(L)'
;MSIYNALYGRDGHGVGPNEPEKKGFARFCQMVGRDLGQLLGTNLMVCVLCLPAALGVSLGVTLLSLPLTVVCSAVTGLLTGPAMVLLADCALRSLQNDPSQWLPRAKQTLAAHWKAAGAFGCIGTLVLGLLCFVSAFVFDAAAQQGYYPGLAVLVFLALDFLVLAVLGTLCAAVLPLQSPVPDNLLRRAGRLLAAAPARCVLAGVLMLAGIGGMILLFPVSVFWAVLFGFWLPGLAAMQTLFPVLQQTYGIEVRSIPRPAAPEKPLTAQEQKKRSRANWWYYNWGIVAVAAMVIVGVAYVAHGLLTTADPDYTVAVVTAEALPDEAVQRLQTALADYAEDANGDGAVIVQVNNYTWSDDAALTDMNGQMAGATQMNTDLANGESKIWILDDPEGFEQAYGALREKLGENWKTQLILWSQQSTLSNLDLGSYNTAADGSQTVDVQRRFAGYSVAVFDASDALWQALNS
;
A
#
# COMPACT_ATOMS: atom_id res chain seq x y z
N MET A 1 9.40 -2.78 30.52
CA MET A 1 8.53 -1.57 30.57
C MET A 1 7.51 -1.69 29.45
N SER A 2 6.23 -1.45 29.70
CA SER A 2 5.21 -1.47 28.63
C SER A 2 5.31 -0.17 27.82
N ILE A 3 5.53 -0.28 26.51
CA ILE A 3 5.51 0.84 25.54
C ILE A 3 4.19 1.62 25.52
N TYR A 4 3.15 1.08 26.17
CA TYR A 4 1.77 1.60 26.15
C TYR A 4 1.41 2.51 27.33
N ASN A 5 2.32 2.70 28.30
CA ASN A 5 2.06 3.60 29.42
C ASN A 5 2.43 5.03 29.06
N ALA A 6 1.45 5.93 29.03
CA ALA A 6 1.68 7.36 28.95
C ALA A 6 2.63 7.77 30.10
N LEU A 7 3.70 8.48 29.77
CA LEU A 7 4.79 8.77 30.70
C LEU A 7 4.44 9.79 31.82
N TYR A 8 3.17 10.18 31.96
CA TYR A 8 2.73 11.11 33.00
C TYR A 8 2.48 10.41 34.33
N GLY A 9 3.05 10.96 35.41
CA GLY A 9 2.87 10.48 36.78
C GLY A 9 4.11 9.83 37.40
N ARG A 10 5.22 9.73 36.66
CA ARG A 10 6.53 9.48 37.26
C ARG A 10 7.21 10.81 37.57
N ASP A 11 8.00 10.84 38.64
CA ASP A 11 8.87 11.97 38.97
C ASP A 11 9.76 12.29 37.76
N GLY A 12 9.30 13.27 36.97
CA GLY A 12 9.89 13.58 35.69
C GLY A 12 11.15 14.38 35.90
N HIS A 13 12.31 13.72 35.79
CA HIS A 13 13.47 14.40 35.24
C HIS A 13 13.09 15.00 33.88
N GLY A 14 13.04 16.33 33.76
CA GLY A 14 13.53 16.93 32.53
C GLY A 14 12.81 18.09 31.84
N VAL A 15 11.71 18.63 32.35
CA VAL A 15 11.28 19.97 31.90
C VAL A 15 12.05 20.99 32.72
N GLY A 16 12.85 21.85 32.08
CA GLY A 16 13.41 22.99 32.79
C GLY A 16 12.25 23.81 33.40
N PRO A 17 12.31 24.26 34.66
CA PRO A 17 11.22 25.01 35.30
C PRO A 17 10.72 26.19 34.45
N ASN A 18 11.61 26.74 33.61
CA ASN A 18 11.43 27.91 32.77
C ASN A 18 11.37 27.61 31.26
N GLU A 19 11.31 26.35 30.83
CA GLU A 19 11.29 26.03 29.39
C GLU A 19 9.88 26.31 28.81
N PRO A 20 9.77 27.15 27.75
CA PRO A 20 8.48 27.47 27.16
C PRO A 20 7.85 26.22 26.50
N GLU A 21 6.52 26.12 26.54
CA GLU A 21 5.83 25.03 25.84
C GLU A 21 6.15 25.07 24.33
N LYS A 22 6.61 23.93 23.80
CA LYS A 22 6.91 23.78 22.38
C LYS A 22 5.64 24.02 21.56
N LYS A 23 5.78 24.69 20.41
CA LYS A 23 4.69 24.99 19.47
C LYS A 23 4.98 24.39 18.10
N GLY A 24 3.93 24.18 17.31
CA GLY A 24 4.05 23.70 15.93
C GLY A 24 4.75 22.34 15.82
N PHE A 25 5.70 22.23 14.89
CA PHE A 25 6.43 20.99 14.62
C PHE A 25 7.21 20.46 15.84
N ALA A 26 7.77 21.34 16.67
CA ALA A 26 8.48 20.92 17.88
C ALA A 26 7.54 20.25 18.91
N ARG A 27 6.27 20.66 18.95
CA ARG A 27 5.22 19.99 19.76
C ARG A 27 4.85 18.65 19.16
N PHE A 28 4.74 18.56 17.83
CA PHE A 28 4.49 17.30 17.11
C PHE A 28 5.55 16.24 17.45
N CYS A 29 6.82 16.59 17.26
CA CYS A 29 7.98 15.77 17.61
C CYS A 29 7.96 15.28 19.07
N GLN A 30 7.64 16.17 20.01
CA GLN A 30 7.53 15.81 21.42
C GLN A 30 6.39 14.82 21.68
N MET A 31 5.23 14.99 21.02
CA MET A 31 4.11 14.06 21.13
C MET A 31 4.46 12.69 20.55
N VAL A 32 5.12 12.65 19.39
CA VAL A 32 5.61 11.40 18.79
C VAL A 32 6.54 10.67 19.75
N GLY A 33 7.52 11.36 20.34
CA GLY A 33 8.42 10.75 21.32
C GLY A 33 7.72 10.23 22.58
N ARG A 34 6.70 10.96 23.06
CA ARG A 34 6.00 10.63 24.31
C ARG A 34 4.99 9.50 24.14
N ASP A 35 4.24 9.53 23.04
CA ASP A 35 3.00 8.78 22.85
C ASP A 35 3.11 7.75 21.71
N LEU A 36 4.32 7.47 21.22
CA LEU A 36 4.54 6.58 20.07
C LEU A 36 3.80 5.24 20.21
N GLY A 37 3.86 4.61 21.39
CA GLY A 37 3.23 3.31 21.61
C GLY A 37 1.70 3.33 21.51
N GLN A 38 1.04 4.39 22.01
CA GLN A 38 -0.41 4.52 21.86
C GLN A 38 -0.82 4.90 20.43
N LEU A 39 -0.01 5.71 19.75
CA LEU A 39 -0.25 6.11 18.36
C LEU A 39 -0.10 4.89 17.43
N LEU A 40 0.95 4.10 17.62
CA LEU A 40 1.19 2.86 16.88
C LEU A 40 0.14 1.79 17.19
N GLY A 41 -0.21 1.60 18.47
CA GLY A 41 -1.26 0.65 18.87
C GLY A 41 -2.64 1.02 18.31
N THR A 42 -2.97 2.31 18.31
CA THR A 42 -4.20 2.81 17.67
C THR A 42 -4.14 2.63 16.15
N ASN A 43 -2.99 2.92 15.52
CA ASN A 43 -2.82 2.72 14.08
C ASN A 43 -3.04 1.28 13.66
N LEU A 44 -2.49 0.31 14.39
CA LEU A 44 -2.68 -1.11 14.10
C LEU A 44 -4.17 -1.50 14.18
N MET A 45 -4.88 -1.03 15.22
CA MET A 45 -6.33 -1.25 15.32
C MET A 45 -7.08 -0.63 14.14
N VAL A 46 -6.72 0.59 13.73
CA VAL A 46 -7.34 1.28 12.59
C VAL A 46 -7.07 0.50 11.29
N CYS A 47 -5.85 0.04 11.05
CA CYS A 47 -5.52 -0.79 9.89
C CYS A 47 -6.40 -2.04 9.84
N VAL A 48 -6.53 -2.77 10.95
CA VAL A 48 -7.34 -4.01 11.01
C VAL A 48 -8.83 -3.71 10.77
N LEU A 49 -9.35 -2.63 11.35
CA LEU A 49 -10.77 -2.26 11.21
C LEU A 49 -11.12 -1.70 9.83
N CYS A 50 -10.18 -1.01 9.18
CA CYS A 50 -10.38 -0.43 7.84
C CYS A 50 -10.08 -1.41 6.71
N LEU A 51 -9.34 -2.50 6.95
CA LEU A 51 -8.96 -3.48 5.93
C LEU A 51 -10.17 -4.13 5.23
N PRO A 52 -11.24 -4.56 5.93
CA PRO A 52 -12.46 -5.04 5.26
C PRO A 52 -13.09 -4.00 4.34
N ALA A 53 -13.05 -2.71 4.73
CA ALA A 53 -13.57 -1.63 3.90
C ALA A 53 -12.72 -1.41 2.65
N ALA A 54 -11.41 -1.38 2.80
CA ALA A 54 -10.49 -1.26 1.67
C ALA A 54 -10.72 -2.41 0.67
N LEU A 55 -10.70 -3.67 1.13
CA LEU A 55 -10.89 -4.83 0.26
C LEU A 55 -12.30 -4.88 -0.35
N GLY A 56 -13.34 -4.67 0.44
CA GLY A 56 -14.72 -4.77 -0.02
C GLY A 56 -15.11 -3.68 -1.01
N VAL A 57 -14.70 -2.42 -0.75
CA VAL A 57 -14.94 -1.31 -1.69
C VAL A 57 -14.11 -1.49 -2.95
N SER A 58 -12.81 -1.84 -2.82
CA SER A 58 -11.96 -2.11 -3.98
C SER A 58 -12.54 -3.23 -4.84
N LEU A 59 -12.98 -4.35 -4.25
CA LEU A 59 -13.61 -5.45 -4.99
C LEU A 59 -14.86 -4.99 -5.76
N GLY A 60 -15.75 -4.24 -5.11
CA GLY A 60 -16.95 -3.69 -5.75
C GLY A 60 -16.64 -2.79 -6.94
N VAL A 61 -15.62 -1.94 -6.79
CA VAL A 61 -15.15 -1.01 -7.83
C VAL A 61 -14.46 -1.75 -8.98
N THR A 62 -13.55 -2.68 -8.68
CA THR A 62 -12.83 -3.49 -9.70
C THR A 62 -13.77 -4.34 -10.52
N LEU A 63 -14.82 -4.90 -9.92
CA LEU A 63 -15.84 -5.67 -10.63
C LEU A 63 -16.89 -4.81 -11.32
N LEU A 64 -16.78 -3.47 -11.24
CA LEU A 64 -17.80 -2.52 -11.71
C LEU A 64 -19.22 -2.88 -11.26
N SER A 65 -19.36 -3.43 -10.05
CA SER A 65 -20.64 -3.82 -9.46
C SER A 65 -21.12 -2.80 -8.43
N LEU A 66 -22.11 -1.99 -8.83
CA LEU A 66 -22.72 -0.98 -7.95
C LEU A 66 -23.37 -1.59 -6.70
N PRO A 67 -24.19 -2.68 -6.80
CA PRO A 67 -24.81 -3.27 -5.61
C PRO A 67 -23.78 -3.79 -4.61
N LEU A 68 -22.72 -4.44 -5.12
CA LEU A 68 -21.63 -4.93 -4.28
C LEU A 68 -20.91 -3.77 -3.59
N THR A 69 -20.59 -2.72 -4.32
CA THR A 69 -19.95 -1.52 -3.77
C THR A 69 -20.81 -0.89 -2.67
N VAL A 70 -22.13 -0.74 -2.88
CA VAL A 70 -23.05 -0.17 -1.90
C VAL A 70 -23.10 -1.02 -0.63
N VAL A 71 -23.30 -2.34 -0.76
CA VAL A 71 -23.41 -3.26 0.39
C VAL A 71 -22.10 -3.33 1.15
N CYS A 72 -20.98 -3.56 0.46
CA CYS A 72 -19.65 -3.62 1.07
C CYS A 72 -19.31 -2.31 1.76
N SER A 73 -19.55 -1.15 1.13
CA SER A 73 -19.26 0.16 1.72
C SER A 73 -20.07 0.40 2.99
N ALA A 74 -21.37 0.11 2.98
CA ALA A 74 -22.24 0.33 4.14
C ALA A 74 -21.88 -0.59 5.31
N VAL A 75 -21.68 -1.89 5.05
CA VAL A 75 -21.37 -2.88 6.09
C VAL A 75 -20.00 -2.61 6.72
N THR A 76 -18.98 -2.39 5.89
CA THR A 76 -17.61 -2.15 6.38
C THR A 76 -17.43 -0.77 7.01
N GLY A 77 -18.31 0.17 6.69
CA GLY A 77 -18.42 1.46 7.36
C GLY A 77 -18.72 1.37 8.85
N LEU A 78 -19.43 0.32 9.29
CA LEU A 78 -19.68 0.08 10.71
C LEU A 78 -18.38 -0.15 11.50
N LEU A 79 -17.31 -0.60 10.83
CA LEU A 79 -15.98 -0.77 11.43
C LEU A 79 -15.10 0.48 11.25
N THR A 80 -15.17 1.09 10.07
CA THR A 80 -14.37 2.29 9.71
C THR A 80 -14.71 3.48 10.60
N GLY A 81 -15.99 3.67 10.94
CA GLY A 81 -16.42 4.75 11.83
C GLY A 81 -15.77 4.72 13.22
N PRO A 82 -15.90 3.61 13.97
CA PRO A 82 -15.12 3.35 15.19
C PRO A 82 -13.61 3.59 15.05
N ALA A 83 -13.01 3.12 13.97
CA ALA A 83 -11.59 3.29 13.71
C ALA A 83 -11.20 4.79 13.66
N MET A 84 -11.94 5.58 12.88
CA MET A 84 -11.70 7.01 12.75
C MET A 84 -11.91 7.77 14.07
N VAL A 85 -12.88 7.35 14.88
CA VAL A 85 -13.13 7.94 16.21
C VAL A 85 -12.01 7.63 17.19
N LEU A 86 -11.50 6.39 17.20
CA LEU A 86 -10.36 6.00 18.04
C LEU A 86 -9.09 6.77 17.65
N LEU A 87 -8.87 6.96 16.35
CA LEU A 87 -7.76 7.75 15.82
C LEU A 87 -7.84 9.21 16.29
N ALA A 88 -9.02 9.84 16.12
CA ALA A 88 -9.25 11.22 16.51
C ALA A 88 -9.15 11.41 18.05
N ASP A 89 -9.75 10.53 18.84
CA ASP A 89 -9.65 10.57 20.31
C ASP A 89 -8.20 10.40 20.77
N CYS A 90 -7.46 9.42 20.24
CA CYS A 90 -6.06 9.23 20.59
C CYS A 90 -5.21 10.50 20.30
N ALA A 91 -5.39 11.10 19.12
CA ALA A 91 -4.67 12.32 18.75
C ALA A 91 -5.08 13.52 19.62
N LEU A 92 -6.37 13.72 19.90
CA LEU A 92 -6.87 14.81 20.74
C LEU A 92 -6.43 14.68 22.20
N ARG A 93 -6.43 13.46 22.74
CA ARG A 93 -5.98 13.18 24.12
C ARG A 93 -4.47 13.34 24.27
N SER A 94 -3.72 12.99 23.23
CA SER A 94 -2.30 13.33 23.13
C SER A 94 -2.09 14.85 23.17
N LEU A 95 -2.86 15.62 22.39
CA LEU A 95 -2.78 17.09 22.39
C LEU A 95 -3.17 17.73 23.74
N GLN A 96 -4.09 17.10 24.48
CA GLN A 96 -4.55 17.52 25.82
C GLN A 96 -3.62 17.13 26.97
N ASN A 97 -2.58 16.33 26.72
CA ASN A 97 -1.70 15.74 27.75
C ASN A 97 -2.46 14.87 28.76
N ASP A 98 -3.44 14.08 28.31
CA ASP A 98 -4.20 13.19 29.19
C ASP A 98 -3.34 12.01 29.69
N PRO A 99 -3.16 11.82 31.02
CA PRO A 99 -2.38 10.71 31.58
C PRO A 99 -3.10 9.34 31.57
N SER A 100 -4.34 9.27 31.11
CA SER A 100 -5.14 8.03 31.11
C SER A 100 -4.48 6.89 30.33
N GLN A 101 -4.64 5.66 30.82
CA GLN A 101 -4.17 4.46 30.13
C GLN A 101 -4.94 4.29 28.81
N TRP A 102 -4.20 4.02 27.72
CA TRP A 102 -4.76 4.07 26.37
C TRP A 102 -5.87 3.03 26.13
N LEU A 103 -5.67 1.77 26.54
CA LEU A 103 -6.56 0.66 26.18
C LEU A 103 -7.91 0.73 26.91
N PRO A 104 -7.96 0.96 28.24
CA PRO A 104 -9.23 1.18 28.94
C PRO A 104 -9.99 2.40 28.39
N ARG A 105 -9.26 3.49 28.08
CA ARG A 105 -9.84 4.70 27.48
C ARG A 105 -10.45 4.39 26.11
N ALA A 106 -9.71 3.75 25.21
CA ALA A 106 -10.19 3.40 23.87
C ALA A 106 -11.49 2.59 23.95
N LYS A 107 -11.55 1.61 24.86
CA LYS A 107 -12.76 0.82 25.13
C LYS A 107 -13.93 1.69 25.62
N GLN A 108 -13.67 2.64 26.51
CA GLN A 108 -14.69 3.56 27.03
C GLN A 108 -15.21 4.50 25.95
N THR A 109 -14.32 5.13 25.16
CA THR A 109 -14.70 6.00 24.04
C THR A 109 -15.56 5.23 23.04
N LEU A 110 -15.17 4.00 22.71
CA LEU A 110 -15.94 3.15 21.80
C LEU A 110 -17.31 2.82 22.40
N ALA A 111 -17.38 2.38 23.66
CA ALA A 111 -18.65 2.07 24.31
C ALA A 111 -19.59 3.28 24.40
N ALA A 112 -19.06 4.48 24.61
CA ALA A 112 -19.86 5.71 24.68
C ALA A 112 -20.40 6.14 23.31
N HIS A 113 -19.65 5.92 22.23
CA HIS A 113 -19.94 6.51 20.93
C HIS A 113 -20.21 5.50 19.80
N TRP A 114 -20.25 4.19 20.06
CA TRP A 114 -20.30 3.15 19.02
C TRP A 114 -21.44 3.34 18.00
N LYS A 115 -22.63 3.75 18.45
CA LYS A 115 -23.79 3.96 17.55
C LYS A 115 -23.54 5.14 16.59
N ALA A 116 -23.08 6.26 17.16
CA ALA A 116 -22.79 7.46 16.38
C ALA A 116 -21.59 7.25 15.46
N ALA A 117 -20.56 6.55 15.95
CA ALA A 117 -19.38 6.18 15.19
C ALA A 117 -19.75 5.25 14.03
N GLY A 118 -20.53 4.19 14.28
CA GLY A 118 -20.98 3.26 13.26
C GLY A 118 -21.86 3.92 12.19
N ALA A 119 -22.79 4.80 12.59
CA ALA A 119 -23.61 5.56 11.64
C ALA A 119 -22.78 6.53 10.80
N PHE A 120 -21.87 7.27 11.43
CA PHE A 120 -20.91 8.15 10.75
C PHE A 120 -20.06 7.37 9.74
N GLY A 121 -19.53 6.23 10.16
CA GLY A 121 -18.73 5.35 9.32
C GLY A 121 -19.52 4.80 8.14
N CYS A 122 -20.69 4.20 8.36
CA CYS A 122 -21.57 3.65 7.32
C CYS A 122 -21.91 4.67 6.23
N ILE A 123 -22.33 5.88 6.63
CA ILE A 123 -22.65 6.94 5.67
C ILE A 123 -21.39 7.43 4.97
N GLY A 124 -20.31 7.66 5.73
CA GLY A 124 -19.06 8.19 5.19
C GLY A 124 -18.41 7.24 4.17
N THR A 125 -18.31 5.95 4.48
CA THR A 125 -17.76 4.95 3.57
C THR A 125 -18.69 4.66 2.40
N LEU A 126 -20.01 4.71 2.58
CA LEU A 126 -20.95 4.57 1.47
C LEU A 126 -20.76 5.69 0.45
N VAL A 127 -20.68 6.95 0.90
CA VAL A 127 -20.42 8.09 0.01
C VAL A 127 -19.05 7.97 -0.64
N LEU A 128 -18.01 7.57 0.11
CA LEU A 128 -16.68 7.32 -0.44
C LEU A 128 -16.69 6.24 -1.51
N GLY A 129 -17.32 5.10 -1.24
CA GLY A 129 -17.39 3.97 -2.16
C GLY A 129 -18.17 4.30 -3.43
N LEU A 130 -19.28 5.03 -3.31
CA LEU A 130 -20.01 5.54 -4.48
C LEU A 130 -19.16 6.52 -5.30
N LEU A 131 -18.42 7.41 -4.65
CA LEU A 131 -17.52 8.33 -5.33
C LEU A 131 -16.41 7.57 -6.07
N CYS A 132 -15.78 6.58 -5.42
CA CYS A 132 -14.79 5.72 -6.05
C CYS A 132 -15.38 4.93 -7.24
N PHE A 133 -16.61 4.41 -7.11
CA PHE A 133 -17.30 3.70 -8.18
C PHE A 133 -17.57 4.58 -9.39
N VAL A 134 -18.15 5.76 -9.17
CA VAL A 134 -18.44 6.72 -10.23
C VAL A 134 -17.13 7.15 -10.90
N SER A 135 -16.06 7.35 -10.13
CA SER A 135 -14.73 7.62 -10.66
C SER A 135 -14.29 6.51 -11.62
N ALA A 136 -14.24 5.26 -11.14
CA ALA A 136 -13.80 4.13 -11.96
C ALA A 136 -14.65 3.96 -13.22
N PHE A 137 -15.97 4.11 -13.10
CA PHE A 137 -16.89 4.04 -14.24
C PHE A 137 -16.62 5.15 -15.28
N VAL A 138 -16.38 6.39 -14.84
CA VAL A 138 -16.07 7.51 -15.75
C VAL A 138 -14.75 7.27 -16.48
N PHE A 139 -13.73 6.77 -15.79
CA PHE A 139 -12.44 6.44 -16.42
C PHE A 139 -12.57 5.28 -17.41
N ASP A 140 -13.30 4.22 -17.05
CA ASP A 140 -13.55 3.07 -17.92
C ASP A 140 -14.34 3.46 -19.18
N ALA A 141 -15.43 4.23 -19.01
CA ALA A 141 -16.24 4.71 -20.12
C ALA A 141 -15.45 5.64 -21.07
N ALA A 142 -14.56 6.47 -20.55
CA ALA A 142 -13.69 7.32 -21.35
C ALA A 142 -12.65 6.48 -22.11
N ALA A 143 -12.02 5.52 -21.45
CA ALA A 143 -11.05 4.61 -22.05
C ALA A 143 -11.66 3.80 -23.21
N GLN A 144 -12.89 3.31 -23.06
CA GLN A 144 -13.63 2.62 -24.13
C GLN A 144 -13.88 3.49 -25.37
N GLN A 145 -13.93 4.81 -25.21
CA GLN A 145 -14.08 5.76 -26.31
C GLN A 145 -12.73 6.29 -26.84
N GLY A 146 -11.61 5.77 -26.33
CA GLY A 146 -10.26 6.12 -26.79
C GLY A 146 -9.76 7.49 -26.32
N TYR A 147 -10.33 8.07 -25.26
CA TYR A 147 -9.85 9.34 -24.69
C TYR A 147 -9.79 9.32 -23.17
N TYR A 148 -8.97 10.21 -22.59
CA TYR A 148 -8.89 10.40 -21.14
C TYR A 148 -9.93 11.42 -20.65
N PRO A 149 -10.49 11.25 -19.42
CA PRO A 149 -11.38 12.23 -18.84
C PRO A 149 -10.78 13.64 -18.87
N GLY A 150 -11.54 14.61 -19.36
CA GLY A 150 -11.06 15.99 -19.48
C GLY A 150 -10.67 16.60 -18.12
N LEU A 151 -9.76 17.58 -18.15
CA LEU A 151 -9.23 18.24 -16.94
C LEU A 151 -10.31 18.71 -15.97
N ALA A 152 -11.43 19.23 -16.48
CA ALA A 152 -12.55 19.67 -15.65
C ALA A 152 -13.12 18.54 -14.77
N VAL A 153 -13.28 17.34 -15.35
CA VAL A 153 -13.78 16.16 -14.62
C VAL A 153 -12.81 15.77 -13.51
N LEU A 154 -11.51 15.78 -13.78
CA LEU A 154 -10.48 15.49 -12.78
C LEU A 154 -10.49 16.50 -11.63
N VAL A 155 -10.67 17.79 -11.93
CA VAL A 155 -10.75 18.85 -10.91
C VAL A 155 -11.99 18.70 -10.03
N PHE A 156 -13.16 18.44 -10.63
CA PHE A 156 -14.39 18.21 -9.85
C PHE A 156 -14.26 16.97 -8.97
N LEU A 157 -13.70 15.89 -9.51
CA LEU A 157 -13.50 14.67 -8.74
C LEU A 157 -12.54 14.88 -7.56
N ALA A 158 -11.43 15.56 -7.78
CA ALA A 158 -10.49 15.92 -6.72
C ALA A 158 -11.16 16.80 -5.64
N LEU A 159 -12.04 17.72 -6.06
CA LEU A 159 -12.81 18.57 -5.14
C LEU A 159 -13.80 17.74 -4.31
N ASP A 160 -14.48 16.76 -4.90
CA ASP A 160 -15.42 15.88 -4.19
C ASP A 160 -14.70 15.06 -3.11
N PHE A 161 -13.54 14.47 -3.44
CA PHE A 161 -12.69 13.79 -2.47
C PHE A 161 -12.23 14.73 -1.35
N LEU A 162 -11.87 15.97 -1.68
CA LEU A 162 -11.48 16.97 -0.70
C LEU A 162 -12.64 17.34 0.23
N VAL A 163 -13.84 17.57 -0.30
CA VAL A 163 -15.04 17.87 0.49
C VAL A 163 -15.33 16.73 1.47
N LEU A 164 -15.25 15.49 1.00
CA LEU A 164 -15.46 14.31 1.83
C LEU A 164 -14.37 14.17 2.90
N ALA A 165 -13.10 14.41 2.55
CA ALA A 165 -11.99 14.39 3.50
C ALA A 165 -12.13 15.47 4.58
N VAL A 166 -12.52 16.69 4.22
CA VAL A 166 -12.79 17.78 5.17
C VAL A 166 -13.94 17.39 6.09
N LEU A 167 -15.09 17.02 5.54
CA LEU A 167 -16.28 16.68 6.34
C LEU A 167 -16.01 15.49 7.28
N GLY A 168 -15.39 14.43 6.77
CA GLY A 168 -15.02 13.24 7.54
C GLY A 168 -14.08 13.58 8.69
N THR A 169 -13.04 14.39 8.44
CA THR A 169 -12.08 14.82 9.45
C THR A 169 -12.72 15.66 10.55
N LEU A 170 -13.58 16.61 10.19
CA LEU A 170 -14.29 17.46 11.15
C LEU A 170 -15.26 16.64 12.01
N CYS A 171 -16.05 15.76 11.39
CA CYS A 171 -16.96 14.87 12.09
C CYS A 171 -16.21 13.96 13.07
N ALA A 172 -15.10 13.33 12.64
CA ALA A 172 -14.26 12.51 13.50
C ALA A 172 -13.68 13.30 14.68
N ALA A 173 -13.29 14.58 14.47
CA ALA A 173 -12.75 15.44 15.51
C ALA A 173 -13.78 15.82 16.60
N VAL A 174 -15.05 16.08 16.22
CA VAL A 174 -16.09 16.54 17.15
C VAL A 174 -16.89 15.42 17.81
N LEU A 175 -16.89 14.22 17.23
CA LEU A 175 -17.65 13.08 17.72
C LEU A 175 -17.24 12.61 19.14
N PRO A 176 -15.93 12.50 19.50
CA PRO A 176 -15.52 12.11 20.85
C PRO A 176 -15.66 13.25 21.87
N LEU A 177 -16.01 14.47 21.44
CA LEU A 177 -16.16 15.60 22.34
C LEU A 177 -17.56 15.58 22.98
N GLN A 178 -17.58 15.59 24.31
CA GLN A 178 -18.79 15.92 25.06
C GLN A 178 -19.13 17.38 24.78
N SER A 179 -20.36 17.67 24.35
CA SER A 179 -20.82 19.06 24.34
C SER A 179 -21.97 19.26 25.31
N PRO A 180 -21.98 20.40 26.02
CA PRO A 180 -22.99 20.72 27.01
C PRO A 180 -24.40 20.89 26.41
N VAL A 181 -24.50 21.07 25.09
CA VAL A 181 -25.78 21.21 24.38
C VAL A 181 -26.07 19.97 23.51
N PRO A 182 -27.30 19.42 23.55
CA PRO A 182 -27.73 18.40 22.60
C PRO A 182 -27.78 19.02 21.20
N ASP A 183 -26.86 18.60 20.32
CA ASP A 183 -26.69 19.15 18.98
C ASP A 183 -26.27 18.02 18.02
N ASN A 184 -26.70 18.13 16.77
CA ASN A 184 -26.39 17.15 15.73
C ASN A 184 -24.92 17.26 15.27
N LEU A 185 -24.32 16.12 14.89
CA LEU A 185 -22.91 16.02 14.49
C LEU A 185 -22.54 17.02 13.37
N LEU A 186 -23.37 17.12 12.33
CA LEU A 186 -23.13 18.02 11.19
C LEU A 186 -23.16 19.49 11.60
N ARG A 187 -24.02 19.88 12.55
CA ARG A 187 -24.04 21.26 13.07
C ARG A 187 -22.77 21.57 13.85
N ARG A 188 -22.26 20.61 14.62
CA ARG A 188 -20.99 20.75 15.33
C ARG A 188 -19.82 20.90 14.35
N ALA A 189 -19.70 20.01 13.37
CA ALA A 189 -18.69 20.13 12.31
C ALA A 189 -18.81 21.47 11.54
N GLY A 190 -20.04 21.90 11.25
CA GLY A 190 -20.32 23.18 10.58
C GLY A 190 -19.88 24.41 11.39
N ARG A 191 -20.01 24.38 12.73
CA ARG A 191 -19.50 25.47 13.59
C ARG A 191 -17.97 25.59 13.52
N LEU A 192 -17.25 24.47 13.47
CA LEU A 192 -15.79 24.50 13.25
C LEU A 192 -15.43 25.08 11.89
N LEU A 193 -16.13 24.63 10.84
CA LEU A 193 -15.90 25.11 9.48
C LEU A 193 -16.16 26.61 9.37
N ALA A 194 -17.21 27.11 10.02
CA ALA A 194 -17.52 28.53 10.06
C ALA A 194 -16.50 29.34 10.87
N ALA A 195 -15.99 28.79 11.98
CA ALA A 195 -15.03 29.48 12.85
C ALA A 195 -13.62 29.60 12.21
N ALA A 196 -13.18 28.59 11.45
CA ALA A 196 -11.85 28.56 10.87
C ALA A 196 -11.79 27.75 9.56
N PRO A 197 -12.36 28.26 8.45
CA PRO A 197 -12.50 27.50 7.22
C PRO A 197 -11.15 27.05 6.64
N ALA A 198 -10.15 27.94 6.62
CA ALA A 198 -8.82 27.62 6.10
C ALA A 198 -8.13 26.45 6.85
N ARG A 199 -8.30 26.38 8.17
CA ARG A 199 -7.73 25.28 8.98
C ARG A 199 -8.47 23.97 8.78
N CYS A 200 -9.79 24.05 8.57
CA CYS A 200 -10.60 22.88 8.26
C CYS A 200 -10.24 22.27 6.91
N VAL A 201 -10.07 23.12 5.89
CA VAL A 201 -9.61 22.68 4.56
C VAL A 201 -8.20 22.10 4.67
N LEU A 202 -7.27 22.77 5.35
CA LEU A 202 -5.91 22.27 5.54
C LEU A 202 -5.88 20.90 6.24
N ALA A 203 -6.69 20.70 7.27
CA ALA A 203 -6.80 19.41 7.95
C ALA A 203 -7.31 18.30 7.01
N GLY A 204 -8.29 18.60 6.16
CA GLY A 204 -8.77 17.68 5.12
C GLY A 204 -7.69 17.36 4.07
N VAL A 205 -6.94 18.37 3.61
CA VAL A 205 -5.82 18.20 2.67
C VAL A 205 -4.74 17.29 3.27
N LEU A 206 -4.38 17.47 4.55
CA LEU A 206 -3.39 16.63 5.23
C LEU A 206 -3.84 15.16 5.31
N MET A 207 -5.12 14.93 5.61
CA MET A 207 -5.70 13.58 5.61
C MET A 207 -5.72 12.96 4.21
N LEU A 208 -6.15 13.73 3.21
CA LEU A 208 -6.23 13.26 1.83
C LEU A 208 -4.82 12.97 1.26
N ALA A 209 -3.85 13.83 1.52
CA ALA A 209 -2.46 13.62 1.11
C ALA A 209 -1.84 12.40 1.79
N GLY A 210 -2.14 12.17 3.07
CA GLY A 210 -1.69 10.97 3.78
C GLY A 210 -2.27 9.68 3.20
N ILE A 211 -3.58 9.65 2.96
CA ILE A 211 -4.26 8.49 2.36
C ILE A 211 -3.82 8.28 0.91
N GLY A 212 -3.79 9.34 0.10
CA GLY A 212 -3.35 9.30 -1.30
C GLY A 212 -1.90 8.86 -1.44
N GLY A 213 -1.00 9.33 -0.57
CA GLY A 213 0.39 8.87 -0.53
C GLY A 213 0.51 7.38 -0.19
N MET A 214 -0.34 6.85 0.69
CA MET A 214 -0.39 5.41 0.95
C MET A 214 -0.89 4.61 -0.25
N ILE A 215 -1.89 5.10 -0.97
CA ILE A 215 -2.42 4.41 -2.16
C ILE A 215 -1.38 4.42 -3.29
N LEU A 216 -0.75 5.57 -3.55
CA LEU A 216 0.22 5.74 -4.63
C LEU A 216 1.45 4.85 -4.47
N LEU A 217 1.87 4.59 -3.23
CA LEU A 217 3.07 3.79 -2.92
C LEU A 217 2.75 2.30 -2.69
N PHE A 218 1.53 1.84 -3.00
CA PHE A 218 1.17 0.42 -2.89
C PHE A 218 1.95 -0.42 -3.92
N PRO A 219 2.44 -1.63 -3.56
CA PRO A 219 2.27 -2.37 -2.30
C PRO A 219 3.29 -2.05 -1.21
N VAL A 220 4.38 -1.34 -1.53
CA VAL A 220 5.44 -0.97 -0.57
C VAL A 220 4.85 -0.22 0.64
N SER A 221 3.79 0.54 0.42
CA SER A 221 3.05 1.27 1.44
C SER A 221 2.34 0.39 2.47
N VAL A 222 2.08 -0.90 2.24
CA VAL A 222 1.40 -1.76 3.23
C VAL A 222 2.21 -1.84 4.52
N PHE A 223 3.52 -2.06 4.40
CA PHE A 223 4.42 -2.06 5.55
C PHE A 223 4.42 -0.70 6.27
N TRP A 224 4.50 0.40 5.51
CA TRP A 224 4.47 1.76 6.05
C TRP A 224 3.12 2.15 6.64
N ALA A 225 2.01 1.62 6.11
CA ALA A 225 0.67 1.88 6.58
C ALA A 225 0.48 1.31 7.99
N VAL A 226 1.03 0.12 8.25
CA VAL A 226 1.01 -0.51 9.59
C VAL A 226 1.82 0.30 10.62
N LEU A 227 2.91 0.94 10.20
CA LEU A 227 3.76 1.73 11.10
C LEU A 227 3.27 3.17 11.28
N PHE A 228 2.87 3.82 10.19
CA PHE A 228 2.72 5.27 10.10
C PHE A 228 1.42 5.75 9.45
N GLY A 229 0.64 4.83 8.89
CA GLY A 229 -0.36 5.15 7.87
C GLY A 229 -1.40 6.19 8.28
N PHE A 230 -2.20 5.88 9.29
CA PHE A 230 -3.36 6.72 9.64
C PHE A 230 -3.05 7.72 10.75
N TRP A 231 -2.15 7.38 11.68
CA TRP A 231 -1.88 8.23 12.84
C TRP A 231 -1.07 9.48 12.54
N LEU A 232 -0.13 9.44 11.58
CA LEU A 232 0.63 10.65 11.19
C LEU A 232 -0.27 11.73 10.58
N PRO A 233 -1.04 11.46 9.51
CA PRO A 233 -1.95 12.46 8.94
C PRO A 233 -3.05 12.83 9.95
N GLY A 234 -3.56 11.86 10.72
CA GLY A 234 -4.55 12.09 11.78
C GLY A 234 -4.04 13.07 12.85
N LEU A 235 -2.83 12.87 13.36
CA LEU A 235 -2.24 13.76 14.37
C LEU A 235 -1.96 15.16 13.80
N ALA A 236 -1.45 15.25 12.56
CA ALA A 236 -1.21 16.53 11.89
C ALA A 236 -2.52 17.31 11.65
N ALA A 237 -3.58 16.62 11.22
CA ALA A 237 -4.91 17.20 11.06
C ALA A 237 -5.48 17.68 12.40
N MET A 238 -5.44 16.85 13.45
CA MET A 238 -5.94 17.23 14.77
C MET A 238 -5.14 18.38 15.37
N GLN A 239 -3.82 18.43 15.18
CA GLN A 239 -2.99 19.55 15.61
C GLN A 239 -3.36 20.87 14.90
N THR A 240 -3.75 20.79 13.62
CA THR A 240 -4.23 21.94 12.84
C THR A 240 -5.58 22.45 13.37
N LEU A 241 -6.48 21.54 13.75
CA LEU A 241 -7.80 21.85 14.28
C LEU A 241 -7.79 22.25 15.76
N PHE A 242 -6.77 21.81 16.52
CA PHE A 242 -6.73 21.91 17.98
C PHE A 242 -7.01 23.30 18.55
N PRO A 243 -6.43 24.40 18.04
CA PRO A 243 -6.69 25.72 18.62
C PRO A 243 -8.14 26.17 18.42
N VAL A 244 -8.78 25.74 17.33
CA VAL A 244 -10.18 26.06 17.03
C VAL A 244 -11.09 25.22 17.90
N LEU A 245 -10.79 23.92 18.03
CA LEU A 245 -11.49 23.01 18.93
C LEU A 245 -11.45 23.51 20.38
N GLN A 246 -10.30 24.02 20.83
CA GLN A 246 -10.15 24.63 22.16
C GLN A 246 -11.05 25.86 22.33
N GLN A 247 -11.07 26.78 21.35
CA GLN A 247 -11.89 27.99 21.41
C GLN A 247 -13.39 27.70 21.33
N THR A 248 -13.80 26.75 20.48
CA THR A 248 -15.22 26.47 20.20
C THR A 248 -15.86 25.54 21.22
N TYR A 249 -15.11 24.55 21.74
CA TYR A 249 -15.64 23.52 22.63
C TYR A 249 -15.02 23.53 24.04
N GLY A 250 -14.15 24.49 24.35
CA GLY A 250 -13.60 24.65 25.69
C GLY A 250 -12.71 23.49 26.13
N ILE A 251 -11.97 22.87 25.20
CA ILE A 251 -11.09 21.74 25.53
C ILE A 251 -9.97 22.20 26.47
N GLU A 252 -9.90 21.59 27.65
CA GLU A 252 -8.82 21.86 28.60
C GLU A 252 -7.53 21.15 28.21
N VAL A 253 -6.41 21.88 28.27
CA VAL A 253 -5.06 21.31 28.15
C VAL A 253 -4.50 21.15 29.55
N ARG A 254 -4.23 19.91 29.97
CA ARG A 254 -3.56 19.69 31.25
C ARG A 254 -2.12 20.19 31.18
N SER A 255 -1.73 20.96 32.18
CA SER A 255 -0.34 21.37 32.35
C SER A 255 0.51 20.16 32.71
N ILE A 256 1.70 20.09 32.12
CA ILE A 256 2.70 19.07 32.44
C ILE A 256 3.23 19.38 33.84
N PRO A 257 3.19 18.44 34.81
CA PRO A 257 3.83 18.65 36.10
C PRO A 257 5.31 18.99 35.88
N ARG A 258 5.70 20.22 36.25
CA ARG A 258 7.10 20.65 36.15
C ARG A 258 7.83 20.24 37.43
N PRO A 259 9.01 19.59 37.34
CA PRO A 259 9.83 19.36 38.51
C PRO A 259 10.23 20.72 39.11
N ALA A 260 10.25 20.80 40.44
CA ALA A 260 10.72 21.98 41.14
C ALA A 260 12.16 22.31 40.71
N ALA A 261 12.50 23.61 40.70
CA ALA A 261 13.87 24.03 40.46
C ALA A 261 14.78 23.34 41.48
N PRO A 262 15.89 22.71 41.06
CA PRO A 262 16.79 22.06 42.00
C PRO A 262 17.32 23.09 43.00
N GLU A 263 17.21 22.79 44.29
CA GLU A 263 17.65 23.68 45.39
C GLU A 263 19.15 24.00 45.33
N LYS A 264 19.94 23.16 44.64
CA LYS A 264 21.35 23.40 44.37
C LYS A 264 21.58 23.68 42.88
N PRO A 265 22.40 24.70 42.53
CA PRO A 265 22.84 24.89 41.16
C PRO A 265 23.59 23.65 40.70
N LEU A 266 23.11 23.01 39.63
CA LEU A 266 23.74 21.85 39.04
C LEU A 266 25.12 22.23 38.49
N THR A 267 26.09 21.34 38.64
CA THR A 267 27.39 21.52 37.97
C THR A 267 27.23 21.40 36.44
N ALA A 268 28.12 22.03 35.66
CA ALA A 268 28.04 22.01 34.19
C ALA A 268 28.03 20.58 33.59
N GLN A 269 28.72 19.63 34.24
CA GLN A 269 28.73 18.22 33.82
C GLN A 269 27.39 17.52 34.11
N GLU A 270 26.79 17.74 35.28
CA GLU A 270 25.48 17.19 35.63
C GLU A 270 24.37 17.79 34.76
N GLN A 271 24.46 19.09 34.45
CA GLN A 271 23.56 19.76 33.52
C GLN A 271 23.66 19.17 32.11
N LYS A 272 24.88 18.87 31.63
CA LYS A 272 25.10 18.22 30.32
C LYS A 272 24.62 16.76 30.29
N LYS A 273 24.78 16.01 31.39
CA LYS A 273 24.26 14.64 31.51
C LYS A 273 22.73 14.63 31.55
N ARG A 274 22.13 15.55 32.31
CA ARG A 274 20.67 15.71 32.42
C ARG A 274 20.06 16.22 31.12
N SER A 275 20.70 17.14 30.41
CA SER A 275 20.21 17.63 29.11
C SER A 275 20.24 16.54 28.03
N ARG A 276 21.26 15.68 28.01
CA ARG A 276 21.31 14.50 27.12
C ARG A 276 20.22 13.49 27.43
N ALA A 277 20.01 13.17 28.71
CA ALA A 277 18.95 12.27 29.14
C ALA A 277 17.56 12.84 28.79
N ASN A 278 17.34 14.13 29.00
CA ASN A 278 16.11 14.82 28.60
C ASN A 278 15.94 14.78 27.07
N TRP A 279 16.99 15.06 26.30
CA TRP A 279 16.92 15.02 24.85
C TRP A 279 16.53 13.63 24.35
N TRP A 280 17.15 12.57 24.87
CA TRP A 280 16.78 11.20 24.50
C TRP A 280 15.33 10.90 24.90
N TYR A 281 14.93 11.27 26.10
CA TYR A 281 13.55 11.09 26.58
C TYR A 281 12.49 11.75 25.68
N TYR A 282 12.77 12.94 25.13
CA TYR A 282 11.82 13.63 24.24
C TYR A 282 11.93 13.23 22.77
N ASN A 283 13.09 12.78 22.31
CA ASN A 283 13.35 12.57 20.88
C ASN A 283 13.56 11.10 20.49
N TRP A 284 13.60 10.15 21.43
CA TRP A 284 13.85 8.73 21.11
C TRP A 284 12.84 8.17 20.10
N GLY A 285 11.55 8.54 20.21
CA GLY A 285 10.53 8.08 19.28
C GLY A 285 10.76 8.59 17.86
N ILE A 286 11.27 9.81 17.69
CA ILE A 286 11.65 10.35 16.38
C ILE A 286 12.88 9.63 15.85
N VAL A 287 13.87 9.37 16.69
CA VAL A 287 15.06 8.60 16.30
C VAL A 287 14.68 7.19 15.84
N ALA A 288 13.75 6.53 16.55
CA ALA A 288 13.23 5.23 16.15
C ALA A 288 12.48 5.28 14.81
N VAL A 289 11.61 6.27 14.60
CA VAL A 289 10.91 6.51 13.33
C VAL A 289 11.91 6.75 12.19
N ALA A 290 12.87 7.66 12.39
CA ALA A 290 13.87 8.00 11.38
C ALA A 290 14.77 6.81 11.04
N ALA A 291 15.19 6.02 12.02
CA ALA A 291 15.96 4.80 11.80
C ALA A 291 15.16 3.77 10.97
N MET A 292 13.88 3.57 11.29
CA MET A 292 13.02 2.67 10.49
C MET A 292 12.83 3.18 9.05
N VAL A 293 12.66 4.49 8.84
CA VAL A 293 12.58 5.10 7.51
C VAL A 293 13.87 4.83 6.71
N ILE A 294 15.03 5.07 7.31
CA ILE A 294 16.34 4.83 6.67
C ILE A 294 16.50 3.36 6.29
N VAL A 295 16.18 2.43 7.20
CA VAL A 295 16.28 0.98 6.92
C VAL A 295 15.32 0.58 5.81
N GLY A 296 14.09 1.08 5.80
CA GLY A 296 13.14 0.76 4.73
C GLY A 296 13.53 1.34 3.38
N VAL A 297 14.06 2.57 3.33
CA VAL A 297 14.62 3.15 2.10
C VAL A 297 15.83 2.34 1.63
N ALA A 298 16.72 1.93 2.54
CA ALA A 298 17.86 1.09 2.23
C ALA A 298 17.44 -0.29 1.70
N TYR A 299 16.38 -0.89 2.25
CA TYR A 299 15.83 -2.16 1.78
C TYR A 299 15.24 -2.05 0.38
N VAL A 300 14.42 -1.01 0.13
CA VAL A 300 13.86 -0.76 -1.22
C VAL A 300 14.97 -0.43 -2.21
N ALA A 301 15.92 0.41 -1.82
CA ALA A 301 17.07 0.74 -2.65
C ALA A 301 17.92 -0.51 -2.91
N HIS A 302 18.15 -1.37 -1.92
CA HIS A 302 18.83 -2.65 -2.12
C HIS A 302 18.05 -3.51 -3.11
N GLY A 303 16.75 -3.71 -2.90
CA GLY A 303 15.89 -4.46 -3.82
C GLY A 303 15.95 -3.94 -5.26
N LEU A 304 15.90 -2.62 -5.46
CA LEU A 304 16.01 -1.98 -6.78
C LEU A 304 17.44 -2.00 -7.35
N LEU A 305 18.47 -1.97 -6.50
CA LEU A 305 19.88 -1.92 -6.93
C LEU A 305 20.53 -3.31 -7.05
N THR A 306 19.91 -4.36 -6.50
CA THR A 306 20.44 -5.74 -6.55
C THR A 306 19.62 -6.70 -7.38
N THR A 307 18.44 -6.30 -7.87
CA THR A 307 17.87 -6.96 -9.06
C THR A 307 18.78 -6.61 -10.23
N ALA A 308 19.63 -7.54 -10.63
CA ALA A 308 20.31 -7.48 -11.91
C ALA A 308 19.24 -7.63 -13.00
N ASP A 309 19.20 -6.69 -13.94
CA ASP A 309 18.30 -6.76 -15.07
C ASP A 309 18.73 -7.95 -15.94
N PRO A 310 17.81 -8.85 -16.32
CA PRO A 310 18.17 -9.99 -17.16
C PRO A 310 18.69 -9.52 -18.52
N ASP A 311 19.71 -10.19 -19.05
CA ASP A 311 20.25 -9.94 -20.39
C ASP A 311 19.24 -10.31 -21.48
N TYR A 312 18.51 -11.42 -21.25
CA TYR A 312 17.50 -11.91 -22.17
C TYR A 312 16.29 -12.44 -21.40
N THR A 313 15.12 -12.22 -22.00
CA THR A 313 13.85 -12.70 -21.45
C THR A 313 13.15 -13.60 -22.46
N VAL A 314 12.75 -14.79 -22.01
CA VAL A 314 12.05 -15.80 -22.81
C VAL A 314 10.72 -16.13 -22.13
N ALA A 315 9.62 -16.02 -22.85
CA ALA A 315 8.31 -16.39 -22.35
C ALA A 315 8.01 -17.86 -22.65
N VAL A 316 7.43 -18.56 -21.67
CA VAL A 316 6.90 -19.92 -21.83
C VAL A 316 5.42 -19.90 -21.44
N VAL A 317 4.53 -20.24 -22.37
CA VAL A 317 3.08 -20.22 -22.17
C VAL A 317 2.56 -21.66 -22.23
N THR A 318 2.01 -22.12 -21.11
CA THR A 318 1.52 -23.50 -20.95
C THR A 318 0.20 -23.55 -20.21
N ALA A 319 -0.60 -24.60 -20.44
CA ALA A 319 -1.86 -24.80 -19.73
C ALA A 319 -1.66 -25.06 -18.22
N GLU A 320 -0.60 -25.78 -17.86
CA GLU A 320 -0.22 -26.05 -16.47
C GLU A 320 1.15 -25.45 -16.16
N ALA A 321 1.21 -24.64 -15.09
CA ALA A 321 2.42 -23.99 -14.63
C ALA A 321 3.61 -24.97 -14.52
N LEU A 322 4.72 -24.64 -15.19
CA LEU A 322 5.97 -25.37 -14.99
C LEU A 322 6.49 -25.17 -13.55
N PRO A 323 7.02 -26.22 -12.90
CA PRO A 323 7.67 -26.06 -11.60
C PRO A 323 8.93 -25.19 -11.69
N ASP A 324 9.23 -24.49 -10.61
CA ASP A 324 10.40 -23.59 -10.52
C ASP A 324 11.72 -24.28 -10.88
N GLU A 325 11.88 -25.57 -10.54
CA GLU A 325 13.07 -26.35 -10.90
C GLU A 325 13.24 -26.51 -12.42
N ALA A 326 12.14 -26.72 -13.15
CA ALA A 326 12.17 -26.85 -14.60
C ALA A 326 12.48 -25.50 -15.26
N VAL A 327 11.91 -24.41 -14.73
CA VAL A 327 12.18 -23.04 -15.17
C VAL A 327 13.64 -22.68 -14.94
N GLN A 328 14.20 -22.96 -13.76
CA GLN A 328 15.61 -22.70 -13.46
C GLN A 328 16.58 -23.50 -14.34
N ARG A 329 16.27 -24.77 -14.62
CA ARG A 329 17.08 -25.57 -15.55
C ARG A 329 17.04 -25.00 -16.97
N LEU A 330 15.87 -24.57 -17.44
CA LEU A 330 15.74 -23.93 -18.74
C LEU A 330 16.51 -22.60 -18.80
N GLN A 331 16.40 -21.77 -17.76
CA GLN A 331 17.19 -20.53 -17.66
C GLN A 331 18.70 -20.79 -17.71
N THR A 332 19.17 -21.78 -16.95
CA THR A 332 20.59 -22.16 -16.93
C THR A 332 21.05 -22.68 -18.28
N ALA A 333 20.27 -23.58 -18.90
CA ALA A 333 20.58 -24.16 -20.19
C ALA A 333 20.58 -23.12 -21.33
N LEU A 334 19.74 -22.09 -21.26
CA LEU A 334 19.76 -20.97 -22.21
C LEU A 334 20.90 -20.00 -21.93
N ALA A 335 21.27 -19.78 -20.66
CA ALA A 335 22.37 -18.92 -20.28
C ALA A 335 23.73 -19.41 -20.82
N ASP A 336 23.90 -20.72 -21.02
CA ASP A 336 25.10 -21.29 -21.66
C ASP A 336 25.30 -20.84 -23.12
N TYR A 337 24.24 -20.36 -23.78
CA TYR A 337 24.28 -19.84 -25.16
C TYR A 337 24.16 -18.31 -25.21
N ALA A 338 23.95 -17.66 -24.07
CA ALA A 338 23.78 -16.22 -23.97
C ALA A 338 25.13 -15.52 -23.76
N GLU A 339 25.22 -14.27 -24.21
CA GLU A 339 26.34 -13.36 -23.90
C GLU A 339 25.88 -12.23 -22.99
N ASP A 340 26.76 -11.74 -22.12
CA ASP A 340 26.51 -10.57 -21.26
C ASP A 340 26.16 -9.35 -22.14
N ALA A 341 24.87 -9.02 -22.18
CA ALA A 341 24.31 -7.98 -23.04
C ALA A 341 24.28 -6.63 -22.34
N ASN A 342 24.11 -6.63 -21.02
CA ASN A 342 24.00 -5.43 -20.21
C ASN A 342 25.37 -4.92 -19.70
N GLY A 343 26.43 -5.73 -19.83
CA GLY A 343 27.81 -5.42 -19.46
C GLY A 343 28.09 -5.48 -17.96
N ASP A 344 27.28 -6.20 -17.18
CA ASP A 344 27.37 -6.29 -15.72
C ASP A 344 28.31 -7.41 -15.22
N GLY A 345 28.82 -8.24 -16.13
CA GLY A 345 29.73 -9.34 -15.86
C GLY A 345 29.05 -10.63 -15.41
N ALA A 346 27.73 -10.69 -15.39
CA ALA A 346 26.93 -11.90 -15.26
C ALA A 346 26.15 -12.16 -16.55
N VAL A 347 25.75 -13.41 -16.78
CA VAL A 347 24.86 -13.78 -17.89
C VAL A 347 23.58 -14.31 -17.27
N ILE A 348 22.50 -13.55 -17.37
CA ILE A 348 21.21 -13.86 -16.76
C ILE A 348 20.14 -13.96 -17.84
N VAL A 349 19.67 -15.18 -18.09
CA VAL A 349 18.46 -15.42 -18.89
C VAL A 349 17.29 -15.62 -17.95
N GLN A 350 16.25 -14.80 -18.08
CA GLN A 350 15.00 -14.92 -17.34
C GLN A 350 13.96 -15.66 -18.18
N VAL A 351 13.34 -16.69 -17.60
CA VAL A 351 12.22 -17.40 -18.23
C VAL A 351 10.94 -16.99 -17.52
N ASN A 352 10.07 -16.29 -18.23
CA ASN A 352 8.75 -15.90 -17.76
C ASN A 352 7.76 -17.04 -18.03
N ASN A 353 7.36 -17.76 -16.98
CA ASN A 353 6.44 -18.88 -17.07
C ASN A 353 4.98 -18.44 -16.88
N TYR A 354 4.22 -18.39 -17.96
CA TYR A 354 2.82 -18.00 -17.98
C TYR A 354 1.89 -19.22 -18.06
N THR A 355 0.89 -19.23 -17.19
CA THR A 355 -0.16 -20.26 -17.19
C THR A 355 -1.38 -19.75 -17.95
N TRP A 356 -1.66 -20.32 -19.12
CA TRP A 356 -2.79 -19.94 -19.97
C TRP A 356 -3.16 -21.06 -20.96
N SER A 357 -4.46 -21.23 -21.22
CA SER A 357 -5.04 -22.18 -22.18
C SER A 357 -6.40 -21.69 -22.67
N ASP A 358 -6.76 -21.95 -23.93
CA ASP A 358 -8.14 -21.73 -24.43
C ASP A 358 -9.12 -22.78 -23.86
N ASP A 359 -8.63 -23.96 -23.50
CA ASP A 359 -9.42 -24.98 -22.82
C ASP A 359 -9.48 -24.73 -21.31
N ALA A 360 -10.65 -24.25 -20.87
CA ALA A 360 -10.96 -23.96 -19.48
C ALA A 360 -10.96 -25.22 -18.57
N ALA A 361 -10.91 -26.44 -19.11
CA ALA A 361 -10.78 -27.66 -18.32
C ALA A 361 -9.32 -27.96 -17.92
N LEU A 362 -8.33 -27.32 -18.57
CA LEU A 362 -6.91 -27.59 -18.38
C LEU A 362 -6.22 -26.63 -17.39
N THR A 363 -6.86 -25.51 -17.04
CA THR A 363 -6.28 -24.44 -16.22
C THR A 363 -7.07 -24.19 -14.93
N ASP A 364 -6.37 -23.89 -13.84
CA ASP A 364 -7.01 -23.28 -12.67
C ASP A 364 -7.40 -21.83 -12.98
N MET A 365 -8.65 -21.46 -12.68
CA MET A 365 -9.22 -20.15 -13.05
C MET A 365 -8.47 -18.98 -12.40
N ASN A 366 -7.92 -19.16 -11.19
CA ASN A 366 -7.12 -18.14 -10.52
C ASN A 366 -5.71 -18.04 -11.12
N GLY A 367 -5.07 -19.19 -11.38
CA GLY A 367 -3.76 -19.25 -12.03
C GLY A 367 -3.77 -18.62 -13.43
N GLN A 368 -4.81 -18.88 -14.21
CA GLN A 368 -4.96 -18.31 -15.55
C GLN A 368 -5.17 -16.79 -15.53
N MET A 369 -5.94 -16.24 -14.59
CA MET A 369 -6.17 -14.79 -14.51
C MET A 369 -4.89 -14.03 -14.12
N ALA A 370 -4.09 -14.59 -13.21
CA ALA A 370 -2.79 -14.04 -12.84
C ALA A 370 -1.79 -14.14 -14.01
N GLY A 371 -1.69 -15.31 -14.64
CA GLY A 371 -0.83 -15.56 -15.79
C GLY A 371 -1.16 -14.65 -16.98
N ALA A 372 -2.44 -14.50 -17.32
CA ALA A 372 -2.90 -13.63 -18.40
C ALA A 372 -2.60 -12.15 -18.15
N THR A 373 -2.71 -11.68 -16.90
CA THR A 373 -2.42 -10.27 -16.56
C THR A 373 -0.93 -9.96 -16.71
N GLN A 374 -0.07 -10.84 -16.20
CA GLN A 374 1.38 -10.68 -16.34
C GLN A 374 1.81 -10.79 -17.81
N MET A 375 1.28 -11.76 -18.54
CA MET A 375 1.58 -11.97 -19.95
C MET A 375 1.15 -10.79 -20.83
N ASN A 376 -0.01 -10.18 -20.57
CA ASN A 376 -0.43 -8.96 -21.27
C ASN A 376 0.51 -7.78 -21.03
N THR A 377 1.11 -7.70 -19.84
CA THR A 377 2.08 -6.64 -19.52
C THR A 377 3.37 -6.84 -20.31
N ASP A 378 3.88 -8.08 -20.34
CA ASP A 378 5.05 -8.46 -21.14
C ASP A 378 4.82 -8.16 -22.63
N LEU A 379 3.68 -8.60 -23.20
CA LEU A 379 3.32 -8.33 -24.59
C LEU A 379 3.24 -6.83 -24.92
N ALA A 380 2.68 -6.02 -24.02
CA ALA A 380 2.55 -4.58 -24.23
C ALA A 380 3.90 -3.85 -24.16
N ASN A 381 4.79 -4.30 -23.27
CA ASN A 381 6.12 -3.71 -23.09
C ASN A 381 7.16 -4.29 -24.07
N GLY A 382 6.88 -5.45 -24.67
CA GLY A 382 7.82 -6.20 -25.49
C GLY A 382 9.00 -6.73 -24.68
N GLU A 383 8.77 -7.19 -23.45
CA GLU A 383 9.83 -7.65 -22.54
C GLU A 383 10.46 -8.96 -23.04
N SER A 384 9.64 -9.95 -23.41
CA SER A 384 10.06 -11.22 -23.97
C SER A 384 10.11 -11.17 -25.49
N LYS A 385 11.27 -11.55 -26.06
CA LYS A 385 11.49 -11.57 -27.51
C LYS A 385 11.29 -12.96 -28.12
N ILE A 386 11.49 -14.01 -27.32
CA ILE A 386 11.30 -15.40 -27.70
C ILE A 386 10.13 -15.96 -26.88
N TRP A 387 9.19 -16.60 -27.55
CA TRP A 387 7.96 -17.14 -26.96
C TRP A 387 7.84 -18.63 -27.27
N ILE A 388 7.70 -19.46 -26.25
CA ILE A 388 7.50 -20.90 -26.35
C ILE A 388 6.04 -21.18 -26.00
N LEU A 389 5.27 -21.68 -26.97
CA LEU A 389 3.81 -21.79 -26.89
C LEU A 389 3.36 -23.25 -26.99
N ASP A 390 2.58 -23.69 -26.01
CA ASP A 390 1.87 -24.98 -26.03
C ASP A 390 0.75 -24.98 -27.10
N ASP A 391 -0.10 -23.94 -27.07
CA ASP A 391 -1.19 -23.72 -28.02
C ASP A 391 -1.06 -22.36 -28.74
N PRO A 392 -0.35 -22.30 -29.88
CA PRO A 392 -0.17 -21.04 -30.62
C PRO A 392 -1.46 -20.55 -31.30
N GLU A 393 -2.41 -21.42 -31.62
CA GLU A 393 -3.65 -21.02 -32.28
C GLU A 393 -4.62 -20.36 -31.29
N GLY A 394 -4.80 -20.98 -30.11
CA GLY A 394 -5.55 -20.37 -29.02
C GLY A 394 -4.92 -19.05 -28.59
N PHE A 395 -3.59 -19.00 -28.47
CA PHE A 395 -2.87 -17.78 -28.10
C PHE A 395 -3.11 -16.64 -29.11
N GLU A 396 -3.08 -16.90 -30.42
CA GLU A 396 -3.42 -15.88 -31.43
C GLU A 396 -4.89 -15.46 -31.35
N GLN A 397 -5.82 -16.38 -31.14
CA GLN A 397 -7.24 -16.05 -31.02
C GLN A 397 -7.53 -15.13 -29.83
N ALA A 398 -6.81 -15.33 -28.72
CA ALA A 398 -6.98 -14.56 -27.50
C ALA A 398 -6.25 -13.21 -27.52
N TYR A 399 -5.02 -13.15 -28.06
CA TYR A 399 -4.14 -11.99 -27.92
C TYR A 399 -3.82 -11.27 -29.24
N GLY A 400 -3.95 -11.93 -30.39
CA GLY A 400 -3.61 -11.36 -31.70
C GLY A 400 -2.13 -11.01 -31.90
N ALA A 401 -1.27 -11.42 -30.97
CA ALA A 401 0.12 -10.98 -30.88
C ALA A 401 1.01 -11.61 -31.97
N LEU A 402 0.72 -12.85 -32.41
CA LEU A 402 1.53 -13.52 -33.43
C LEU A 402 1.36 -12.83 -34.77
N ARG A 403 0.12 -12.49 -35.15
CA ARG A 403 -0.12 -11.76 -36.41
C ARG A 403 0.42 -10.33 -36.35
N GLU A 404 0.35 -9.67 -35.20
CA GLU A 404 0.94 -8.33 -35.04
C GLU A 404 2.46 -8.35 -35.25
N LYS A 405 3.17 -9.29 -34.61
CA LYS A 405 4.65 -9.31 -34.60
C LYS A 405 5.25 -10.04 -35.81
N LEU A 406 4.65 -11.16 -36.22
CA LEU A 406 5.17 -12.02 -37.30
C LEU A 406 4.43 -11.79 -38.64
N GLY A 407 3.33 -11.04 -38.66
CA GLY A 407 2.54 -10.77 -39.86
C GLY A 407 1.49 -11.85 -40.20
N GLU A 408 0.76 -11.65 -41.31
CA GLU A 408 -0.36 -12.52 -41.73
C GLU A 408 0.04 -14.00 -41.95
N ASN A 409 1.32 -14.27 -42.22
CA ASN A 409 1.85 -15.62 -42.41
C ASN A 409 2.56 -16.16 -41.15
N TRP A 410 2.17 -15.72 -39.95
CA TRP A 410 2.82 -16.13 -38.70
C TRP A 410 2.91 -17.65 -38.53
N LYS A 411 1.91 -18.42 -38.99
CA LYS A 411 1.90 -19.89 -38.90
C LYS A 411 3.13 -20.55 -39.54
N THR A 412 3.64 -20.01 -40.65
CA THR A 412 4.82 -20.55 -41.33
C THR A 412 6.13 -20.09 -40.70
N GLN A 413 6.08 -19.11 -39.80
CA GLN A 413 7.26 -18.58 -39.09
C GLN A 413 7.45 -19.22 -37.72
N LEU A 414 6.46 -19.98 -37.23
CA LEU A 414 6.60 -20.78 -36.02
C LEU A 414 7.56 -21.94 -36.26
N ILE A 415 8.48 -22.13 -35.32
CA ILE A 415 9.47 -23.20 -35.36
C ILE A 415 9.09 -24.21 -34.29
N LEU A 416 8.88 -25.46 -34.68
CA LEU A 416 8.60 -26.51 -33.71
C LEU A 416 9.85 -26.72 -32.83
N TRP A 417 9.69 -26.82 -31.51
CA TRP A 417 10.80 -27.01 -30.58
C TRP A 417 11.70 -28.19 -30.99
N SER A 418 11.10 -29.31 -31.39
CA SER A 418 11.81 -30.51 -31.84
C SER A 418 12.54 -30.36 -33.18
N GLN A 419 12.22 -29.33 -33.98
CA GLN A 419 12.92 -29.00 -35.21
C GLN A 419 14.09 -28.05 -34.98
N GLN A 420 14.14 -27.36 -33.84
CA GLN A 420 15.28 -26.54 -33.49
C GLN A 420 16.37 -27.42 -32.86
N SER A 421 17.50 -27.53 -33.57
CA SER A 421 18.60 -28.44 -33.20
C SER A 421 19.19 -28.14 -31.82
N THR A 422 19.40 -26.88 -31.47
CA THR A 422 19.98 -26.51 -30.18
C THR A 422 19.01 -26.73 -29.03
N LEU A 423 17.75 -26.28 -29.18
CA LEU A 423 16.71 -26.39 -28.16
C LEU A 423 16.32 -27.85 -27.86
N SER A 424 16.20 -28.69 -28.91
CA SER A 424 15.85 -30.10 -28.76
C SER A 424 16.94 -30.97 -28.13
N ASN A 425 18.17 -30.46 -28.03
CA ASN A 425 19.31 -31.15 -27.41
C ASN A 425 19.67 -30.61 -26.01
N LEU A 426 18.92 -29.63 -25.46
CA LEU A 426 19.18 -29.11 -24.11
C LEU A 426 18.93 -30.19 -23.04
N ASP A 427 19.81 -30.26 -22.05
CA ASP A 427 19.62 -31.12 -20.88
C ASP A 427 18.69 -30.45 -19.85
N LEU A 428 17.39 -30.62 -20.05
CA LEU A 428 16.36 -30.05 -19.16
C LEU A 428 15.93 -31.01 -18.05
N GLY A 429 16.30 -32.29 -18.17
CA GLY A 429 15.93 -33.36 -17.27
C GLY A 429 14.41 -33.56 -17.10
N SER A 430 14.03 -34.15 -15.97
CA SER A 430 12.65 -34.43 -15.60
C SER A 430 12.30 -33.83 -14.23
N TYR A 431 11.01 -33.64 -13.97
CA TYR A 431 10.46 -33.25 -12.67
C TYR A 431 9.30 -34.15 -12.24
N ASN A 432 9.04 -34.22 -10.94
CA ASN A 432 7.95 -35.03 -10.39
C ASN A 432 6.63 -34.26 -10.42
N THR A 433 5.55 -34.88 -10.89
CA THR A 433 4.19 -34.33 -10.83
C THR A 433 3.41 -34.82 -9.62
N ALA A 434 3.78 -35.97 -9.05
CA ALA A 434 3.19 -36.51 -7.83
C ALA A 434 4.07 -36.27 -6.61
N ALA A 435 3.47 -35.93 -5.47
CA ALA A 435 4.17 -35.63 -4.22
C ALA A 435 4.95 -36.84 -3.63
N ASP A 436 4.63 -38.05 -4.08
CA ASP A 436 5.32 -39.29 -3.72
C ASP A 436 6.47 -39.66 -4.69
N GLY A 437 6.70 -38.85 -5.73
CA GLY A 437 7.72 -39.08 -6.76
C GLY A 437 7.38 -40.21 -7.75
N SER A 438 6.16 -40.74 -7.74
CA SER A 438 5.75 -41.87 -8.58
C SER A 438 5.50 -41.50 -10.04
N GLN A 439 5.24 -40.22 -10.32
CA GLN A 439 5.01 -39.70 -11.67
C GLN A 439 6.05 -38.64 -11.99
N THR A 440 6.77 -38.86 -13.10
CA THR A 440 7.81 -37.97 -13.63
C THR A 440 7.44 -37.51 -15.02
N VAL A 441 7.57 -36.21 -15.29
CA VAL A 441 7.44 -35.64 -16.64
C VAL A 441 8.82 -35.21 -17.12
N ASP A 442 9.18 -35.67 -18.32
CA ASP A 442 10.38 -35.25 -19.03
C ASP A 442 10.12 -33.92 -19.74
N VAL A 443 10.94 -32.90 -19.45
CA VAL A 443 10.70 -31.53 -19.93
C VAL A 443 10.91 -31.45 -21.44
N GLN A 444 11.93 -32.13 -21.99
CA GLN A 444 12.18 -32.17 -23.43
C GLN A 444 11.03 -32.81 -24.19
N ARG A 445 10.52 -33.93 -23.68
CA ARG A 445 9.38 -34.62 -24.29
C ARG A 445 8.11 -33.79 -24.24
N ARG A 446 7.89 -33.02 -23.16
CA ARG A 446 6.77 -32.09 -23.06
C ARG A 446 6.91 -30.97 -24.08
N PHE A 447 8.09 -30.37 -24.20
CA PHE A 447 8.33 -29.24 -25.09
C PHE A 447 8.41 -29.63 -26.58
N ALA A 448 8.65 -30.90 -26.91
CA ALA A 448 8.78 -31.36 -28.29
C ALA A 448 7.59 -30.99 -29.21
N GLY A 449 6.39 -30.84 -28.63
CA GLY A 449 5.17 -30.41 -29.32
C GLY A 449 4.93 -28.89 -29.34
N TYR A 450 5.75 -28.11 -28.62
CA TYR A 450 5.57 -26.67 -28.46
C TYR A 450 6.15 -25.91 -29.66
N SER A 451 5.57 -24.76 -29.95
CA SER A 451 5.98 -23.87 -31.02
C SER A 451 6.77 -22.69 -30.47
N VAL A 452 7.90 -22.39 -31.08
CA VAL A 452 8.74 -21.22 -30.78
C VAL A 452 8.39 -20.11 -31.76
N ALA A 453 7.95 -18.98 -31.21
CA ALA A 453 7.71 -17.73 -31.91
C ALA A 453 8.81 -16.73 -31.54
N VAL A 454 9.44 -16.11 -32.53
CA VAL A 454 10.54 -15.17 -32.33
C VAL A 454 10.11 -13.80 -32.82
N PHE A 455 9.76 -12.93 -31.89
CA PHE A 455 9.24 -11.59 -32.21
C PHE A 455 10.33 -10.63 -32.68
N ASP A 456 11.58 -10.90 -32.30
CA ASP A 456 12.74 -10.16 -32.79
C ASP A 456 13.83 -11.12 -33.26
N ALA A 457 13.95 -11.28 -34.57
CA ALA A 457 14.97 -12.12 -35.18
C ALA A 457 16.40 -11.56 -35.00
N SER A 458 16.56 -10.29 -34.60
CA SER A 458 17.86 -9.70 -34.28
C SER A 458 18.33 -9.98 -32.86
N ASP A 459 17.51 -10.68 -32.06
CA ASP A 459 17.87 -11.05 -30.70
C ASP A 459 19.12 -11.94 -30.67
N ALA A 460 20.11 -11.55 -29.85
CA ALA A 460 21.42 -12.20 -29.84
C ALA A 460 21.36 -13.62 -29.27
N LEU A 461 20.50 -13.88 -28.27
CA LEU A 461 20.25 -15.23 -27.78
C LEU A 461 19.64 -16.11 -28.89
N TRP A 462 18.67 -15.60 -29.64
CA TRP A 462 18.13 -16.35 -30.78
C TRP A 462 19.17 -16.61 -31.90
N GLN A 463 20.05 -15.66 -32.18
CA GLN A 463 21.15 -15.85 -33.13
C GLN A 463 22.12 -16.93 -32.67
N ALA A 464 22.48 -16.94 -31.39
CA ALA A 464 23.35 -17.96 -30.79
C ALA A 464 22.70 -19.36 -30.79
N LEU A 465 21.37 -19.44 -30.61
CA LEU A 465 20.64 -20.71 -30.71
C LEU A 465 20.58 -21.25 -32.15
N ASN A 466 20.77 -20.41 -33.16
CA ASN A 466 20.74 -20.75 -34.59
C ASN A 466 22.11 -20.92 -35.26
N SER A 467 23.20 -20.59 -34.56
CA SER A 467 24.57 -20.77 -35.05
C SER A 467 25.00 -22.22 -34.97
#